data_AF-A0ABD4QAJ1-F1
#
_entry.id   AF-A0ABD4QAJ1-F1
#
_cell.length_a   1.000
_cell.length_b   1.000
_cell.length_c   1.000
_cell.angle_alpha   90.00
_cell.angle_beta   90.00
_cell.angle_gamma   90.00
#
_symmetry.space_group_name_H-M   'P 1'
#
loop_
_entity.id
_entity.type
_entity.pdbx_description
1 polymer ?
#
loop_
_entity_poly.entity_id
_entity_poly.type
_entity_poly.pdbx_seq_one_letter_code
_entity_poly.pdbx_strand_id
1 'polypeptide(L)' 'MLNAAEVIALQQATAAITVDPEVVDYAVRIVAATRTFPGIALGAGPRGSIALVRAARAQAVLAGRDFVTPD' A
#
# COMPACT_ATOMS: atom_id res chain seq x y z
N MET A 1 -24.03 6.87 -7.92
CA MET A 1 -23.68 5.90 -6.86
C MET A 1 -22.93 4.76 -7.52
N LEU A 2 -21.89 4.22 -6.86
CA LEU A 2 -21.16 3.06 -7.36
C LEU A 2 -21.98 1.77 -7.15
N ASN A 3 -22.03 0.91 -8.16
CA ASN A 3 -22.59 -0.44 -8.07
C ASN A 3 -21.49 -1.48 -7.74
N ALA A 4 -21.90 -2.72 -7.42
CA ALA A 4 -20.96 -3.77 -7.02
C ALA A 4 -19.91 -4.11 -8.09
N ALA A 5 -20.27 -4.07 -9.38
CA ALA A 5 -19.34 -4.34 -10.47
C ALA A 5 -18.31 -3.22 -10.62
N GLU A 6 -18.73 -1.96 -10.48
CA GLU A 6 -17.84 -0.80 -10.49
C GLU A 6 -16.84 -0.83 -9.34
N VAL A 7 -17.25 -1.29 -8.15
CA VAL A 7 -16.35 -1.47 -7.01
C VAL A 7 -15.28 -2.52 -7.31
N ILE A 8 -15.65 -3.66 -7.88
CA ILE A 8 -14.68 -4.71 -8.26
C ILE A 8 -13.72 -4.19 -9.34
N ALA A 9 -14.24 -3.47 -10.33
CA ALA A 9 -13.40 -2.89 -11.39
C ALA A 9 -12.36 -1.91 -10.82
N LEU A 10 -12.76 -1.06 -9.87
CA LEU A 10 -11.84 -0.12 -9.19
C LEU A 10 -10.78 -0.86 -8.36
N GLN A 11 -11.15 -1.94 -7.67
CA GLN A 11 -10.20 -2.77 -6.93
C GLN A 11 -9.14 -3.40 -7.86
N GLN A 12 -9.57 -3.91 -9.01
CA GLN A 12 -8.65 -4.48 -10.01
C GLN A 12 -7.76 -3.43 -10.64
N ALA A 13 -8.32 -2.28 -11.03
CA ALA A 13 -7.55 -1.16 -11.58
C ALA A 13 -6.49 -0.65 -10.58
N THR A 14 -6.87 -0.49 -9.31
CA THR A 14 -5.94 -0.11 -8.24
C THR A 14 -4.85 -1.17 -8.05
N ALA A 15 -5.21 -2.45 -8.11
CA ALA A 15 -4.25 -3.54 -8.02
C ALA A 15 -3.27 -3.58 -9.20
N ALA A 16 -3.53 -2.91 -10.32
CA ALA A 16 -2.66 -2.88 -11.50
C ALA A 16 -1.62 -1.75 -11.48
N ILE A 17 -1.70 -0.79 -10.56
CA ILE A 17 -0.75 0.35 -10.47
C ILE A 17 0.69 -0.13 -10.37
N THR A 18 1.62 0.50 -11.09
CA THR A 18 3.03 0.08 -11.06
C THR A 18 3.65 0.44 -9.70
N VAL A 19 4.40 -0.48 -9.12
CA VAL A 19 5.18 -0.23 -7.90
C VAL A 19 6.56 -0.78 -8.13
N ASP A 20 7.55 0.09 -7.98
CA ASP A 20 8.96 -0.28 -8.07
C ASP A 20 9.33 -1.25 -6.92
N PRO A 21 10.13 -2.29 -7.17
CA PRO A 21 10.63 -3.18 -6.12
C PRO A 21 11.26 -2.44 -4.93
N GLU A 22 11.98 -1.33 -5.15
CA GLU A 22 12.60 -0.56 -4.08
C GLU A 22 11.56 0.08 -3.13
N VAL A 23 10.41 0.48 -3.67
CA VAL A 23 9.28 1.00 -2.87
C VAL A 23 8.65 -0.12 -2.05
N VAL A 24 8.54 -1.33 -2.61
CA VAL A 24 8.08 -2.51 -1.86
C VAL A 24 9.04 -2.83 -0.71
N ASP A 25 10.34 -2.86 -0.99
CA ASP A 25 11.37 -3.10 0.02
C ASP A 25 11.36 -2.01 1.10
N TYR A 26 11.14 -0.76 0.71
CA TYR A 26 10.97 0.33 1.67
C TYR A 26 9.77 0.10 2.59
N ALA A 27 8.61 -0.28 2.05
CA ALA A 27 7.43 -0.62 2.85
C ALA A 27 7.70 -1.78 3.82
N VAL A 28 8.48 -2.79 3.40
CA VAL A 28 8.93 -3.89 4.29
C VAL A 28 9.82 -3.36 5.41
N ARG A 29 10.80 -2.49 5.11
CA ARG A 29 11.68 -1.90 6.12
C ARG A 29 10.92 -1.08 7.15
N ILE A 30 9.96 -0.26 6.72
CA ILE A 30 9.10 0.52 7.62
C ILE A 30 8.36 -0.42 8.58
N VAL A 31 7.68 -1.44 8.03
CA VAL A 31 6.88 -2.38 8.81
C VAL A 31 7.75 -3.19 9.77
N ALA A 32 8.94 -3.62 9.34
CA ALA A 32 9.90 -4.29 10.20
C ALA A 32 10.36 -3.40 11.36
N ALA A 33 10.65 -2.12 11.09
CA ALA A 33 11.08 -1.16 12.11
C ALA A 33 10.03 -0.96 13.21
N THR A 34 8.73 -1.08 12.89
CA THR A 34 7.67 -0.98 13.91
C THR A 34 7.78 -2.05 15.01
N ARG A 35 8.39 -3.21 14.75
CA ARG A 35 8.46 -4.31 15.73
C ARG A 35 9.46 -4.08 16.84
N THR A 36 10.45 -3.24 16.59
CA THR A 36 11.48 -2.88 17.56
C THR A 36 11.36 -1.44 18.02
N PHE A 37 10.35 -0.70 17.53
CA PHE A 37 10.16 0.71 17.84
C PHE A 37 9.65 0.88 19.28
N PRO A 38 10.39 1.58 20.16
CA PRO A 38 10.01 1.72 21.58
C PRO A 38 8.69 2.48 21.81
N GLY A 39 8.24 3.27 20.83
CA GLY A 39 7.05 4.12 20.96
C GLY A 39 5.71 3.42 20.75
N ILE A 40 5.69 2.11 20.48
CA ILE A 40 4.44 1.34 20.34
C ILE A 40 4.54 0.01 21.08
N ALA A 41 3.41 -0.44 21.66
CA ALA A 41 3.36 -1.68 22.43
C ALA A 41 3.41 -2.94 21.55
N LEU A 42 2.97 -2.83 20.29
CA LEU A 42 2.94 -3.94 19.34
C LEU A 42 3.17 -3.43 17.91
N GLY A 43 4.22 -3.91 17.28
CA GLY A 43 4.52 -3.61 15.87
C GLY A 43 3.62 -4.36 14.88
N ALA A 44 3.69 -3.93 13.63
CA ALA A 44 2.90 -4.51 12.55
C ALA A 44 3.33 -5.94 12.20
N GLY A 45 2.33 -6.81 11.98
CA GLY A 45 2.53 -8.18 11.54
C GLY A 45 3.01 -8.29 10.07
N PRO A 46 3.29 -9.51 9.57
CA PRO A 46 3.80 -9.73 8.21
C PRO A 46 2.92 -9.15 7.09
N ARG A 47 1.61 -9.04 7.34
CA ARG A 47 0.65 -8.47 6.37
C ARG A 47 0.68 -6.93 6.32
N GLY A 48 1.42 -6.28 7.23
CA GLY A 48 1.51 -4.82 7.30
C GLY A 48 2.07 -4.21 6.02
N SER A 49 3.12 -4.81 5.43
CA SER A 49 3.73 -4.31 4.19
C SER A 49 2.79 -4.46 3.01
N ILE A 50 2.04 -5.58 2.95
CA ILE A 50 1.01 -5.82 1.91
C ILE A 50 -0.08 -4.73 1.99
N ALA A 51 -0.56 -4.43 3.19
CA ALA A 51 -1.57 -3.40 3.38
C ALA A 51 -1.04 -2.01 3.01
N LEU A 52 0.20 -1.69 3.40
CA LEU A 52 0.85 -0.42 3.08
C LEU A 52 1.02 -0.21 1.57
N VAL A 53 1.51 -1.23 0.85
CA VAL A 53 1.64 -1.16 -0.63
C VAL A 53 0.27 -1.03 -1.31
N ARG A 54 -0.77 -1.72 -0.83
CA ARG A 54 -2.13 -1.59 -1.37
C ARG A 54 -2.69 -0.18 -1.17
N ALA A 55 -2.48 0.40 0.01
CA ALA A 55 -2.87 1.77 0.31
C ALA A 55 -2.13 2.77 -0.59
N ALA A 56 -0.83 2.56 -0.82
CA ALA A 56 -0.03 3.39 -1.70
C ALA A 56 -0.53 3.35 -3.16
N ARG A 57 -0.89 2.16 -3.67
CA ARG A 57 -1.52 2.02 -5.00
C ARG A 57 -2.85 2.79 -5.09
N ALA A 58 -3.69 2.68 -4.07
CA ALA A 58 -4.95 3.43 -4.00
C ALA A 58 -4.70 4.93 -3.99
N GLN A 59 -3.71 5.39 -3.22
CA GLN A 59 -3.31 6.79 -3.19
C GLN A 59 -2.84 7.27 -4.58
N ALA A 60 -2.05 6.48 -5.29
CA ALA A 60 -1.62 6.80 -6.65
C ALA A 60 -2.81 6.99 -7.60
N VAL A 61 -3.79 6.08 -7.59
CA VAL A 61 -5.04 6.22 -8.37
C VAL A 61 -5.74 7.53 -8.04
N LEU A 62 -5.93 7.81 -6.74
CA LEU A 62 -6.61 9.04 -6.28
C LEU A 62 -5.86 10.31 -6.66
N ALA A 63 -4.53 10.23 -6.78
CA ALA A 63 -3.66 11.30 -7.24
C ALA A 63 -3.56 11.38 -8.78
N GLY A 64 -4.27 10.54 -9.54
CA GLY A 64 -4.22 10.51 -11.00
C GLY A 64 -2.91 9.95 -11.57
N ARG A 65 -2.19 9.13 -10.80
CA ARG A 65 -0.91 8.52 -11.16
C ARG A 65 -1.09 7.02 -11.46
N ASP A 66 -0.26 6.52 -12.36
CA ASP A 66 -0.16 5.10 -12.73
C ASP A 66 1.00 4.37 -12.02
N PHE A 67 1.76 5.07 -11.19
CA PHE A 67 2.82 4.52 -10.34
C PHE A 67 2.80 5.10 -8.91
N VAL A 68 3.38 4.36 -7.98
CA VAL A 68 3.53 4.78 -6.56
C VAL A 68 4.82 5.55 -6.35
N THR A 69 4.77 6.59 -5.51
CA THR A 69 5.94 7.28 -4.93
C THR A 69 6.20 6.84 -3.49
N PRO A 70 7.46 6.89 -3.02
CA PRO A 70 7.78 6.64 -1.62
C PRO A 70 7.35 7.76 -0.66
N ASP A 71 7.12 8.97 -1.20
CA ASP A 71 6.59 10.15 -0.50
C ASP A 71 5.06 10.17 -0.48
#